data_AF-A0A7W8YFR9-F1
#
_entry.id   AF-A0A7W8YFR9-F1
#
_cell.length_a   1.000
_cell.length_b   1.000
_cell.length_c   1.000
_cell.angle_alpha   90.00
_cell.angle_beta   90.00
_cell.angle_gamma   90.00
#
_symmetry.space_group_name_H-M   'P 1'
#
loop_
_entity.id
_entity.type
_entity.pdbx_description
1 polymer ?
#
loop_
_entity_poly.entity_id
_entity_poly.type
_entity_poly.pdbx_seq_one_letter_code
_entity_poly.pdbx_strand_id
1 'polypeptide(L)'
;MKKIACVLALGAAFATGNVLAWGNDGHRAVGAIADQLLKGSVAQAELNKLLLPGESLEKIANWPDCVKGTYCGPQTPEMLAYVAANPKHSEYHYTDIPFQNAHYHDHDVGSADDDIVQTLKQAILVLQGKDDPATNPHQFTKRQALILITHLVGDIHQPLHVGAAFVAKDGHFVVPATQAQVDEVAIFDARGGNNLLLDDAKITALSDATIPAPLPAEEGAAKPASTYPKSPTKPLHSYWDTTVVDYAMRRLSTRTPEQFARKVIASQPQVSVNTGDPVTWPYQWADESLAASKIAYTDVVAGPATQQTSRKGDVYNVWALTVPDNYPVPSSALAKQQLIEGGYHLASLLQAIWP
;
A
#
# COMPACT_ATOMS: atom_id res chain seq x y z
N MET A 1 -24.46 52.03 17.67
CA MET A 1 -23.11 52.02 17.07
C MET A 1 -22.60 50.59 17.07
N LYS A 2 -22.39 50.05 15.86
CA LYS A 2 -22.01 48.67 15.59
C LYS A 2 -20.57 48.43 16.06
N LYS A 3 -20.28 47.34 16.77
CA LYS A 3 -18.94 46.75 16.85
C LYS A 3 -19.02 45.37 16.20
N ILE A 4 -18.68 45.35 14.91
CA ILE A 4 -18.45 44.13 14.13
C ILE A 4 -17.05 43.65 14.53
N ALA A 5 -16.97 42.54 15.25
CA ALA A 5 -15.71 41.83 15.42
C ALA A 5 -15.47 41.01 14.14
N CYS A 6 -14.50 41.46 13.34
CA CYS A 6 -13.99 40.72 12.19
C CYS A 6 -13.24 39.49 12.70
N VAL A 7 -13.83 38.30 12.55
CA VAL A 7 -13.08 37.04 12.58
C VAL A 7 -12.52 36.85 11.18
N LEU A 8 -11.24 37.19 11.00
CA LEU A 8 -10.46 36.83 9.83
C LEU A 8 -10.33 35.30 9.81
N ALA A 9 -11.14 34.65 9.00
CA ALA A 9 -10.92 33.27 8.59
C ALA A 9 -9.65 33.21 7.73
N LEU A 10 -8.50 32.93 8.35
CA LEU A 10 -7.33 32.44 7.63
C LEU A 10 -7.61 30.98 7.27
N GLY A 11 -8.20 30.80 6.09
CA GLY A 11 -8.25 29.53 5.39
C GLY A 11 -6.83 29.09 5.04
N ALA A 12 -6.19 28.37 5.96
CA ALA A 12 -5.06 27.54 5.61
C ALA A 12 -5.62 26.34 4.83
N ALA A 13 -5.34 26.31 3.53
CA ALA A 13 -5.63 25.16 2.67
C ALA A 13 -4.70 24.01 3.08
N PHE A 14 -5.15 23.16 4.00
CA PHE A 14 -4.36 22.01 4.45
C PHE A 14 -4.48 20.85 3.44
N ALA A 15 -3.37 20.23 3.05
CA ALA A 15 -3.31 19.02 2.21
C ALA A 15 -3.42 17.77 3.09
N THR A 16 -4.38 16.86 2.81
CA THR A 16 -4.59 15.63 3.59
C THR A 16 -3.31 14.80 3.51
N GLY A 17 -2.81 14.33 4.65
CA GLY A 17 -1.92 13.17 4.63
C GLY A 17 -2.75 12.02 4.09
N ASN A 18 -2.57 11.70 2.82
CA ASN A 18 -3.27 10.59 2.19
C ASN A 18 -2.51 9.31 2.54
N VAL A 19 -3.26 8.35 3.04
CA VAL A 19 -2.85 6.95 3.19
C VAL A 19 -2.78 6.40 1.77
N LEU A 20 -1.57 6.31 1.23
CA LEU A 20 -1.29 5.65 -0.04
C LEU A 20 -0.82 4.25 0.29
N ALA A 21 -0.95 3.32 -0.63
CA ALA A 21 -0.52 1.96 -0.37
C ALA A 21 0.99 1.85 -0.46
N TRP A 22 1.65 0.90 -1.17
CA TRP A 22 3.04 1.24 -1.53
C TRP A 22 3.05 2.66 -2.11
N GLY A 23 3.97 3.52 -1.69
CA GLY A 23 4.02 4.87 -2.22
C GLY A 23 4.28 4.81 -3.73
N ASN A 24 4.12 5.93 -4.43
CA ASN A 24 4.23 5.97 -5.90
C ASN A 24 5.40 5.17 -6.49
N ASP A 25 6.57 5.17 -5.84
CA ASP A 25 7.75 4.45 -6.32
C ASP A 25 7.72 2.94 -6.04
N GLY A 26 7.04 2.48 -4.98
CA GLY A 26 6.91 1.05 -4.69
C GLY A 26 5.98 0.34 -5.68
N HIS A 27 4.81 0.92 -5.96
CA HIS A 27 3.92 0.44 -7.03
C HIS A 27 4.58 0.40 -8.39
N ARG A 28 5.25 1.50 -8.75
CA ARG A 28 6.03 1.56 -9.98
C ARG A 28 7.13 0.52 -10.00
N ALA A 29 7.76 0.19 -8.88
CA ALA A 29 8.80 -0.83 -8.83
C ALA A 29 8.24 -2.22 -9.11
N VAL A 30 7.11 -2.58 -8.49
CA VAL A 30 6.38 -3.83 -8.77
C VAL A 30 6.00 -3.92 -10.26
N GLY A 31 5.38 -2.86 -10.80
CA GLY A 31 5.01 -2.79 -12.21
C GLY A 31 6.22 -2.84 -13.15
N ALA A 32 7.33 -2.18 -12.82
CA ALA A 32 8.55 -2.17 -13.62
C ALA A 32 9.28 -3.53 -13.62
N ILE A 33 9.22 -4.28 -12.51
CA ILE A 33 9.72 -5.66 -12.45
C ILE A 33 8.89 -6.52 -13.41
N ALA A 34 7.56 -6.46 -13.31
CA ALA A 34 6.68 -7.23 -14.17
C ALA A 34 6.83 -6.88 -15.66
N ASP A 35 6.89 -5.59 -16.00
CA ASP A 35 7.13 -5.10 -17.36
C ASP A 35 8.42 -5.71 -17.95
N GLN A 36 9.48 -5.88 -17.15
CA GLN A 36 10.74 -6.47 -17.60
C GLN A 36 10.68 -7.99 -17.73
N LEU A 37 10.02 -8.69 -16.79
CA LEU A 37 9.88 -10.14 -16.80
C LEU A 37 8.98 -10.65 -17.94
N LEU A 38 8.03 -9.83 -18.38
CA LEU A 38 7.08 -10.19 -19.44
C LEU A 38 7.62 -9.96 -20.87
N LYS A 39 8.78 -9.33 -21.04
CA LYS A 39 9.30 -8.98 -22.37
C LYS A 39 9.40 -10.20 -23.29
N GLY A 40 8.73 -10.12 -24.44
CA GLY A 40 8.71 -11.17 -25.47
C GLY A 40 7.74 -12.33 -25.20
N SER A 41 6.96 -12.28 -24.11
CA SER A 41 5.96 -13.31 -23.79
C SER A 41 4.61 -13.09 -24.50
N VAL A 42 3.78 -14.14 -24.54
CA VAL A 42 2.37 -14.03 -24.98
C VAL A 42 1.59 -13.07 -24.09
N ALA A 43 1.80 -13.16 -22.77
CA ALA A 43 1.20 -12.25 -21.80
C ALA A 43 1.49 -10.77 -22.10
N GLN A 44 2.70 -10.41 -22.57
CA GLN A 44 2.99 -9.04 -23.00
C GLN A 44 2.16 -8.64 -24.23
N ALA A 45 1.95 -9.54 -25.19
CA ALA A 45 1.15 -9.25 -26.37
C ALA A 45 -0.34 -9.02 -26.01
N GLU A 46 -0.89 -9.80 -25.08
CA GLU A 46 -2.27 -9.62 -24.58
C GLU A 46 -2.39 -8.33 -23.73
N LEU A 47 -1.43 -8.08 -22.84
CA LEU A 47 -1.32 -6.85 -22.07
C LEU A 47 -1.40 -5.60 -22.97
N ASN A 48 -0.63 -5.58 -24.05
CA ASN A 48 -0.58 -4.45 -24.98
C ASN A 48 -1.90 -4.14 -25.68
N LYS A 49 -2.87 -5.07 -25.70
CA LYS A 49 -4.22 -4.83 -26.25
C LYS A 49 -5.10 -4.02 -25.28
N LEU A 50 -4.77 -4.02 -23.99
CA LEU A 50 -5.54 -3.35 -22.93
C LEU A 50 -4.93 -2.01 -22.51
N LEU A 51 -3.63 -1.81 -22.76
CA LEU A 51 -2.90 -0.58 -22.47
C LEU A 51 -3.20 0.52 -23.51
N LEU A 52 -3.31 1.76 -23.05
CA LEU A 52 -3.37 2.93 -23.93
C LEU A 52 -1.96 3.30 -24.43
N PRO A 53 -1.87 4.07 -25.54
CA PRO A 53 -0.59 4.54 -26.05
C PRO A 53 0.27 5.21 -24.96
N GLY A 54 1.48 4.68 -24.76
CA GLY A 54 2.44 5.21 -23.81
C GLY A 54 2.28 4.70 -22.38
N GLU A 55 1.29 3.85 -22.09
CA GLU A 55 1.17 3.14 -20.81
C GLU A 55 2.10 1.91 -20.75
N SER A 56 2.38 1.51 -19.52
CA SER A 56 3.04 0.25 -19.13
C SER A 56 2.55 -0.13 -17.73
N LEU A 57 2.86 -1.33 -17.24
CA LEU A 57 2.47 -1.72 -15.87
C LEU A 57 3.04 -0.73 -14.85
N GLU A 58 4.32 -0.33 -14.99
CA GLU A 58 4.93 0.71 -14.16
C GLU A 58 4.06 1.99 -14.10
N LYS A 59 3.55 2.48 -15.24
CA LYS A 59 2.85 3.76 -15.30
C LYS A 59 1.42 3.70 -14.77
N ILE A 60 0.71 2.60 -15.01
CA ILE A 60 -0.67 2.44 -14.53
C ILE A 60 -0.73 2.01 -13.07
N ALA A 61 0.40 1.55 -12.49
CA ALA A 61 0.44 1.04 -11.14
C ALA A 61 -0.02 2.02 -10.06
N ASN A 62 -0.04 3.34 -10.30
CA ASN A 62 -0.54 4.32 -9.33
C ASN A 62 -2.00 4.73 -9.58
N TRP A 63 -2.62 4.27 -10.67
CA TRP A 63 -3.95 4.73 -11.08
C TRP A 63 -5.03 4.50 -10.00
N PRO A 64 -5.11 3.33 -9.32
CA PRO A 64 -6.13 3.11 -8.27
C PRO A 64 -6.00 4.02 -7.05
N ASP A 65 -4.77 4.40 -6.69
CA ASP A 65 -4.58 5.46 -5.71
C ASP A 65 -5.00 6.82 -6.28
N CYS A 66 -4.56 7.15 -7.50
CA CYS A 66 -4.88 8.43 -8.12
C CYS A 66 -6.39 8.71 -8.24
N VAL A 67 -7.27 7.70 -8.29
CA VAL A 67 -8.72 7.94 -8.35
C VAL A 67 -9.34 8.36 -7.00
N LYS A 68 -8.62 8.22 -5.88
CA LYS A 68 -9.08 8.66 -4.53
C LYS A 68 -9.13 10.17 -4.36
N GLY A 69 -8.51 10.94 -5.26
CA GLY A 69 -8.54 12.40 -5.19
C GLY A 69 -7.70 13.08 -6.27
N THR A 70 -7.59 14.41 -6.26
CA THR A 70 -6.95 15.18 -7.35
C THR A 70 -5.44 15.36 -7.21
N TYR A 71 -4.77 14.61 -6.32
CA TYR A 71 -3.35 14.79 -6.04
C TYR A 71 -2.42 14.26 -7.14
N CYS A 72 -2.91 13.36 -8.00
CA CYS A 72 -2.21 12.96 -9.22
C CYS A 72 -2.47 13.91 -10.41
N GLY A 73 -3.31 14.93 -10.21
CA GLY A 73 -3.79 15.83 -11.26
C GLY A 73 -5.32 15.74 -11.46
N PRO A 74 -5.84 16.40 -12.51
CA PRO A 74 -7.26 16.33 -12.85
C PRO A 74 -7.71 14.89 -13.13
N GLN A 75 -8.87 14.52 -12.60
CA GLN A 75 -9.49 13.22 -12.85
C GLN A 75 -9.92 13.08 -14.31
N THR A 76 -9.63 11.93 -14.93
CA THR A 76 -10.10 11.65 -16.30
C THR A 76 -11.56 11.19 -16.29
N PRO A 77 -12.27 11.21 -17.44
CA PRO A 77 -13.62 10.66 -17.54
C PRO A 77 -13.70 9.18 -17.12
N GLU A 78 -12.67 8.37 -17.41
CA GLU A 78 -12.58 6.96 -16.99
C GLU A 78 -12.52 6.85 -15.46
N MET A 79 -11.70 7.69 -14.82
CA MET A 79 -11.59 7.71 -13.35
C MET A 79 -12.90 8.12 -12.69
N LEU A 80 -13.57 9.17 -13.21
CA LEU A 80 -14.86 9.63 -12.69
C LEU A 80 -15.95 8.55 -12.82
N ALA A 81 -16.01 7.87 -13.97
CA ALA A 81 -16.94 6.78 -14.20
C ALA A 81 -16.66 5.59 -13.27
N TYR A 82 -15.38 5.23 -13.09
CA TYR A 82 -14.98 4.18 -12.16
C TYR A 82 -15.40 4.49 -10.72
N VAL A 83 -15.08 5.68 -10.21
CA VAL A 83 -15.42 6.09 -8.83
C VAL A 83 -16.93 6.15 -8.63
N ALA A 84 -17.69 6.63 -9.62
CA ALA A 84 -19.15 6.67 -9.55
C ALA A 84 -19.77 5.26 -9.48
N ALA A 85 -19.20 4.29 -10.20
CA ALA A 85 -19.65 2.89 -10.17
C ALA A 85 -19.14 2.13 -8.93
N ASN A 86 -18.02 2.57 -8.33
CA ASN A 86 -17.31 1.87 -7.27
C ASN A 86 -17.09 2.79 -6.05
N PRO A 87 -18.15 3.19 -5.32
CA PRO A 87 -18.03 4.16 -4.23
C PRO A 87 -17.15 3.68 -3.06
N LYS A 88 -16.97 2.35 -2.93
CA LYS A 88 -16.09 1.71 -1.94
C LYS A 88 -14.66 1.50 -2.40
N HIS A 89 -14.26 2.06 -3.55
CA HIS A 89 -12.94 1.76 -4.14
C HIS A 89 -11.73 2.04 -3.24
N SER A 90 -11.89 2.83 -2.18
CA SER A 90 -10.83 3.02 -1.18
C SER A 90 -10.60 1.82 -0.27
N GLU A 91 -11.62 0.96 -0.08
CA GLU A 91 -11.59 -0.25 0.76
C GLU A 91 -10.90 -1.43 0.06
N TYR A 92 -10.83 -1.42 -1.28
CA TYR A 92 -10.28 -2.51 -2.10
C TYR A 92 -8.77 -2.77 -1.91
N HIS A 93 -8.08 -1.87 -1.22
CA HIS A 93 -6.62 -1.80 -1.16
C HIS A 93 -6.01 -2.56 0.02
N TYR A 94 -6.81 -3.03 0.97
CA TYR A 94 -6.30 -3.64 2.18
C TYR A 94 -7.30 -4.60 2.81
N THR A 95 -6.83 -5.33 3.80
CA THR A 95 -7.60 -5.99 4.85
C THR A 95 -6.85 -5.74 6.17
N ASP A 96 -7.57 -5.66 7.29
CA ASP A 96 -6.98 -5.40 8.60
C ASP A 96 -6.96 -6.68 9.45
N ILE A 97 -6.41 -7.78 8.92
CA ILE A 97 -6.28 -9.04 9.67
C ILE A 97 -5.29 -8.84 10.82
N PRO A 98 -5.57 -9.30 12.05
CA PRO A 98 -4.61 -9.22 13.15
C PRO A 98 -3.26 -9.80 12.74
N PHE A 99 -2.18 -9.01 12.79
CA PHE A 99 -0.88 -9.40 12.24
C PHE A 99 -0.29 -10.67 12.90
N GLN A 100 -0.77 -11.04 14.09
CA GLN A 100 -0.37 -12.26 14.77
C GLN A 100 -0.94 -13.54 14.12
N ASN A 101 -2.03 -13.43 13.33
CA ASN A 101 -2.63 -14.54 12.63
C ASN A 101 -1.67 -15.14 11.60
N ALA A 102 -1.82 -16.44 11.34
CA ALA A 102 -1.02 -17.14 10.32
C ALA A 102 -1.69 -17.14 8.95
N HIS A 103 -3.01 -17.02 8.91
CA HIS A 103 -3.81 -17.17 7.71
C HIS A 103 -4.87 -16.08 7.60
N TYR A 104 -5.17 -15.70 6.36
CA TYR A 104 -6.38 -14.98 6.00
C TYR A 104 -7.55 -15.97 5.80
N HIS A 105 -8.71 -15.63 6.36
CA HIS A 105 -9.96 -16.32 6.06
C HIS A 105 -11.09 -15.32 5.81
N ASP A 106 -11.97 -15.67 4.87
CA ASP A 106 -13.19 -14.90 4.61
C ASP A 106 -14.02 -14.77 5.89
N HIS A 107 -14.50 -13.56 6.18
CA HIS A 107 -15.33 -13.22 7.34
C HIS A 107 -14.65 -13.32 8.71
N ASP A 108 -13.34 -13.51 8.77
CA ASP A 108 -12.57 -13.28 10.00
C ASP A 108 -12.57 -11.79 10.38
N VAL A 109 -12.28 -11.50 11.65
CA VAL A 109 -12.15 -10.12 12.13
C VAL A 109 -11.07 -9.40 11.32
N GLY A 110 -11.43 -8.24 10.74
CA GLY A 110 -10.55 -7.44 9.88
C GLY A 110 -10.67 -7.75 8.37
N SER A 111 -11.32 -8.84 7.98
CA SER A 111 -11.67 -9.11 6.58
C SER A 111 -12.94 -8.37 6.16
N ALA A 112 -13.13 -8.19 4.86
CA ALA A 112 -14.36 -7.62 4.31
C ALA A 112 -14.69 -8.24 2.93
N ASP A 113 -15.98 -8.24 2.57
CA ASP A 113 -16.44 -8.82 1.30
C ASP A 113 -15.85 -8.13 0.05
N ASP A 114 -15.40 -6.88 0.22
CA ASP A 114 -14.78 -6.06 -0.82
C ASP A 114 -13.28 -5.79 -0.54
N ASP A 115 -12.64 -6.56 0.35
CA ASP A 115 -11.24 -6.36 0.70
C ASP A 115 -10.28 -6.70 -0.47
N ILE A 116 -8.98 -6.50 -0.24
CA ILE A 116 -7.96 -6.73 -1.26
C ILE A 116 -7.95 -8.15 -1.83
N VAL A 117 -8.22 -9.17 -1.00
CA VAL A 117 -8.21 -10.58 -1.44
C VAL A 117 -9.39 -10.82 -2.36
N GLN A 118 -10.59 -10.38 -1.97
CA GLN A 118 -11.80 -10.55 -2.78
C GLN A 118 -11.76 -9.70 -4.06
N THR A 119 -11.24 -8.47 -3.99
CA THR A 119 -11.11 -7.61 -5.17
C THR A 119 -10.12 -8.15 -6.18
N LEU A 120 -8.96 -8.68 -5.73
CA LEU A 120 -8.00 -9.35 -6.61
C LEU A 120 -8.63 -10.58 -7.27
N LYS A 121 -9.33 -11.43 -6.50
CA LYS A 121 -10.04 -12.61 -7.00
C LYS A 121 -11.03 -12.25 -8.11
N GLN A 122 -11.84 -11.21 -7.89
CA GLN A 122 -12.76 -10.68 -8.89
C GLN A 122 -12.02 -10.18 -10.14
N ALA A 123 -11.01 -9.33 -9.98
CA ALA A 123 -10.26 -8.78 -11.10
C ALA A 123 -9.57 -9.87 -11.94
N ILE A 124 -9.06 -10.93 -11.28
CA ILE A 124 -8.48 -12.10 -11.95
C ILE A 124 -9.53 -12.82 -12.80
N LEU A 125 -10.74 -13.07 -12.27
CA LEU A 125 -11.83 -13.68 -13.05
C LEU A 125 -12.19 -12.86 -14.29
N VAL A 126 -12.30 -11.54 -14.14
CA VAL A 126 -12.58 -10.61 -15.24
C VAL A 126 -11.49 -10.68 -16.31
N LEU A 127 -10.22 -10.66 -15.90
CA LEU A 127 -9.10 -10.69 -16.84
C LEU A 127 -9.01 -12.04 -17.59
N GLN A 128 -9.32 -13.14 -16.89
CA GLN A 128 -9.48 -14.47 -17.49
C GLN A 128 -10.70 -14.59 -18.41
N GLY A 129 -11.65 -13.65 -18.35
CA GLY A 129 -12.94 -13.74 -19.05
C GLY A 129 -13.81 -14.88 -18.53
N LYS A 130 -13.67 -15.22 -17.25
CA LYS A 130 -14.49 -16.21 -16.53
C LYS A 130 -15.46 -15.55 -15.57
N ASP A 131 -15.63 -14.23 -15.66
CA ASP A 131 -16.56 -13.50 -14.82
C ASP A 131 -18.01 -13.64 -15.28
N ASP A 132 -18.91 -13.52 -14.31
CA ASP A 132 -20.35 -13.38 -14.49
C ASP A 132 -20.90 -12.28 -13.57
N PRO A 133 -22.20 -11.93 -13.62
CA PRO A 133 -22.76 -10.90 -12.74
C PRO A 133 -22.62 -11.16 -11.24
N ALA A 134 -22.46 -12.41 -10.81
CA ALA A 134 -22.25 -12.76 -9.41
C ALA A 134 -20.78 -12.61 -9.00
N THR A 135 -19.83 -12.92 -9.89
CA THR A 135 -18.40 -12.81 -9.60
C THR A 135 -17.79 -11.45 -9.97
N ASN A 136 -18.47 -10.63 -10.77
CA ASN A 136 -18.08 -9.27 -11.11
C ASN A 136 -19.20 -8.25 -10.80
N PRO A 137 -19.64 -8.14 -9.53
CA PRO A 137 -20.71 -7.23 -9.13
C PRO A 137 -20.34 -5.75 -9.36
N HIS A 138 -19.04 -5.44 -9.32
CA HIS A 138 -18.48 -4.11 -9.57
C HIS A 138 -18.38 -3.71 -11.04
N GLN A 139 -18.70 -4.64 -11.96
CA GLN A 139 -18.67 -4.43 -13.40
C GLN A 139 -17.32 -3.91 -13.92
N PHE A 140 -16.22 -4.42 -13.35
CA PHE A 140 -14.89 -4.09 -13.85
C PHE A 140 -14.76 -4.53 -15.31
N THR A 141 -14.28 -3.62 -16.15
CA THR A 141 -13.83 -3.95 -17.50
C THR A 141 -12.49 -4.69 -17.44
N LYS A 142 -12.11 -5.42 -18.50
CA LYS A 142 -10.76 -6.05 -18.56
C LYS A 142 -9.61 -5.09 -18.34
N ARG A 143 -9.74 -3.85 -18.82
CA ARG A 143 -8.75 -2.80 -18.60
C ARG A 143 -8.69 -2.37 -17.13
N GLN A 144 -9.83 -2.12 -16.49
CA GLN A 144 -9.87 -1.80 -15.06
C GLN A 144 -9.35 -2.96 -14.21
N ALA A 145 -9.70 -4.21 -14.57
CA ALA A 145 -9.18 -5.40 -13.91
C ALA A 145 -7.66 -5.51 -14.01
N LEU A 146 -7.07 -5.24 -15.20
CA LEU A 146 -5.62 -5.16 -15.37
C LEU A 146 -5.00 -4.08 -14.47
N ILE A 147 -5.57 -2.88 -14.46
CA ILE A 147 -5.10 -1.76 -13.63
C ILE A 147 -5.15 -2.13 -12.14
N LEU A 148 -6.27 -2.71 -11.69
CA LEU A 148 -6.46 -3.16 -10.31
C LEU A 148 -5.48 -4.27 -9.93
N ILE A 149 -5.32 -5.31 -10.74
CA ILE A 149 -4.33 -6.37 -10.51
C ILE A 149 -2.92 -5.77 -10.40
N THR A 150 -2.56 -4.84 -11.30
CA THR A 150 -1.22 -4.22 -11.30
C THR A 150 -0.92 -3.49 -9.99
N HIS A 151 -1.92 -2.78 -9.44
CA HIS A 151 -1.78 -2.04 -8.19
C HIS A 151 -1.89 -2.93 -6.96
N LEU A 152 -2.96 -3.74 -6.88
CA LEU A 152 -3.32 -4.53 -5.71
C LEU A 152 -2.36 -5.71 -5.47
N VAL A 153 -1.70 -6.23 -6.50
CA VAL A 153 -0.58 -7.16 -6.28
C VAL A 153 0.57 -6.45 -5.56
N GLY A 154 0.79 -5.15 -5.81
CA GLY A 154 1.68 -4.36 -4.97
C GLY A 154 1.16 -4.30 -3.52
N ASP A 155 -0.06 -3.86 -3.33
CA ASP A 155 -0.66 -3.64 -2.01
C ASP A 155 -0.64 -4.87 -1.14
N ILE A 156 -1.05 -6.03 -1.66
CA ILE A 156 -1.12 -7.25 -0.86
C ILE A 156 0.26 -7.68 -0.36
N HIS A 157 1.34 -7.29 -1.05
CA HIS A 157 2.71 -7.53 -0.60
C HIS A 157 3.24 -6.44 0.36
N GLN A 158 2.55 -5.30 0.52
CA GLN A 158 2.83 -4.34 1.58
C GLN A 158 2.35 -4.95 2.92
N PRO A 159 3.24 -5.25 3.88
CA PRO A 159 2.86 -6.02 5.08
C PRO A 159 1.69 -5.42 5.89
N LEU A 160 1.57 -4.10 5.94
CA LEU A 160 0.57 -3.37 6.70
C LEU A 160 -0.77 -3.19 5.95
N HIS A 161 -0.86 -3.65 4.69
CA HIS A 161 -2.12 -3.74 3.93
C HIS A 161 -2.88 -5.03 4.20
N VAL A 162 -2.27 -5.97 4.91
CA VAL A 162 -2.91 -7.23 5.28
C VAL A 162 -2.87 -7.43 6.79
N GLY A 163 -1.69 -7.25 7.40
CA GLY A 163 -1.52 -7.41 8.85
C GLY A 163 -1.65 -6.09 9.60
N ALA A 164 -2.73 -5.95 10.36
CA ALA A 164 -3.01 -4.80 11.20
C ALA A 164 -2.76 -5.08 12.69
N ALA A 165 -2.35 -4.05 13.41
CA ALA A 165 -2.27 -4.08 14.86
C ALA A 165 -3.61 -3.71 15.47
N PHE A 166 -4.12 -4.56 16.35
CA PHE A 166 -5.24 -4.27 17.23
C PHE A 166 -4.72 -3.94 18.62
N VAL A 167 -5.07 -2.77 19.16
CA VAL A 167 -4.51 -2.24 20.41
C VAL A 167 -5.55 -2.35 21.52
N ALA A 168 -5.23 -3.05 22.60
CA ALA A 168 -6.06 -3.07 23.79
C ALA A 168 -5.96 -1.75 24.58
N LYS A 169 -6.86 -1.54 25.54
CA LYS A 169 -6.89 -0.33 26.38
C LYS A 169 -5.60 -0.07 27.17
N ASP A 170 -4.86 -1.13 27.47
CA ASP A 170 -3.56 -1.07 28.16
C ASP A 170 -2.38 -0.79 27.21
N GLY A 171 -2.63 -0.66 25.91
CA GLY A 171 -1.63 -0.35 24.89
C GLY A 171 -0.95 -1.57 24.27
N HIS A 172 -1.28 -2.80 24.71
CA HIS A 172 -0.70 -4.00 24.13
C HIS A 172 -1.40 -4.40 22.82
N PHE A 173 -0.63 -4.98 21.89
CA PHE A 173 -1.18 -5.59 20.70
C PHE A 173 -1.86 -6.92 21.04
N VAL A 174 -3.07 -7.12 20.55
CA VAL A 174 -3.91 -8.28 20.84
C VAL A 174 -4.52 -8.84 19.56
N VAL A 175 -5.05 -10.06 19.63
CA VAL A 175 -5.90 -10.63 18.58
C VAL A 175 -7.34 -10.57 19.10
N PRO A 176 -8.24 -9.80 18.47
CA PRO A 176 -9.66 -9.82 18.80
C PRO A 176 -10.24 -11.22 18.51
N ALA A 177 -11.01 -11.76 19.44
CA ALA A 177 -11.70 -13.04 19.28
C ALA A 177 -12.99 -12.89 18.46
N THR A 178 -13.62 -11.72 18.47
CA THR A 178 -14.85 -11.42 17.71
C THR A 178 -14.87 -9.96 17.25
N GLN A 179 -15.61 -9.67 16.18
CA GLN A 179 -15.80 -8.31 15.67
C GLN A 179 -16.44 -7.39 16.72
N ALA A 180 -17.34 -7.92 17.56
CA ALA A 180 -17.97 -7.17 18.64
C ALA A 180 -16.96 -6.57 19.63
N GLN A 181 -15.82 -7.22 19.89
CA GLN A 181 -14.78 -6.66 20.77
C GLN A 181 -14.14 -5.39 20.20
N VAL A 182 -14.11 -5.27 18.87
CA VAL A 182 -13.63 -4.07 18.17
C VAL A 182 -14.72 -2.99 18.18
N ASP A 183 -15.95 -3.37 17.84
CA ASP A 183 -17.09 -2.45 17.73
C ASP A 183 -17.49 -1.81 19.07
N GLU A 184 -17.37 -2.56 20.17
CA GLU A 184 -17.61 -2.07 21.54
C GLU A 184 -16.47 -1.22 22.10
N VAL A 185 -15.42 -0.96 21.30
CA VAL A 185 -14.29 -0.09 21.64
C VAL A 185 -13.48 -0.64 22.84
N ALA A 186 -13.48 -1.96 23.01
CA ALA A 186 -12.59 -2.65 23.95
C ALA A 186 -11.19 -2.85 23.36
N ILE A 187 -11.13 -3.06 22.05
CA ILE A 187 -9.93 -3.23 21.24
C ILE A 187 -10.01 -2.27 20.06
N PHE A 188 -8.93 -1.56 19.76
CA PHE A 188 -8.88 -0.57 18.69
C PHE A 188 -8.10 -1.09 17.50
N ASP A 189 -8.72 -1.07 16.32
CA ASP A 189 -8.00 -1.25 15.07
C ASP A 189 -7.10 -0.03 14.78
N ALA A 190 -5.80 -0.28 14.58
CA ALA A 190 -4.84 0.74 14.22
C ALA A 190 -4.83 1.10 12.72
N ARG A 191 -5.70 0.49 11.91
CA ARG A 191 -5.99 0.77 10.49
C ARG A 191 -4.74 0.66 9.62
N GLY A 192 -4.20 -0.55 9.50
CA GLY A 192 -2.93 -0.78 8.81
C GLY A 192 -1.75 0.03 9.37
N GLY A 193 -1.79 0.43 10.65
CA GLY A 193 -0.74 1.24 11.27
C GLY A 193 -0.83 2.74 11.02
N ASN A 194 -1.94 3.24 10.44
CA ASN A 194 -2.17 4.68 10.28
C ASN A 194 -2.31 5.42 11.61
N ASN A 195 -2.81 4.74 12.64
CA ASN A 195 -2.96 5.31 13.98
C ASN A 195 -1.71 5.10 14.86
N LEU A 196 -0.65 4.45 14.34
CA LEU A 196 0.61 4.24 15.06
C LEU A 196 1.63 5.29 14.59
N LEU A 197 2.11 6.13 15.50
CA LEU A 197 2.85 7.34 15.17
C LEU A 197 4.32 7.23 15.58
N LEU A 198 5.20 7.17 14.60
CA LEU A 198 6.64 7.30 14.80
C LEU A 198 7.01 8.76 15.10
N ASP A 199 7.97 8.98 15.99
CA ASP A 199 8.64 10.27 16.12
C ASP A 199 9.51 10.51 14.87
N ASP A 200 9.21 11.56 14.09
CA ASP A 200 9.83 11.81 12.80
C ASP A 200 11.31 12.19 12.94
N ALA A 201 11.68 12.91 14.00
CA ALA A 201 13.07 13.32 14.26
C ALA A 201 13.91 12.11 14.67
N LYS A 202 13.39 11.28 15.59
CA LYS A 202 14.06 10.06 16.05
C LYS A 202 14.26 9.08 14.90
N ILE A 203 13.21 8.76 14.14
CA ILE A 203 13.33 7.78 13.05
C ILE A 203 14.25 8.28 11.93
N THR A 204 14.28 9.59 11.67
CA THR A 204 15.23 10.20 10.73
C THR A 204 16.67 10.02 11.22
N ALA A 205 16.95 10.32 12.49
CA ALA A 205 18.29 10.15 13.07
C ALA A 205 18.78 8.69 13.03
N LEU A 206 17.91 7.73 13.36
CA LEU A 206 18.22 6.30 13.24
C LEU A 206 18.53 5.89 11.79
N SER A 207 17.78 6.46 10.84
CA SER A 207 17.96 6.17 9.42
C SER A 207 19.25 6.76 8.86
N ASP A 208 19.60 7.99 9.24
CA ASP A 208 20.86 8.63 8.83
C ASP A 208 22.09 7.87 9.36
N ALA A 209 21.96 7.20 10.51
CA ALA A 209 23.03 6.38 11.08
C ALA A 209 23.20 5.01 10.40
N THR A 210 22.17 4.48 9.73
CA THR A 210 22.13 3.08 9.29
C THR A 210 21.84 2.85 7.81
N ILE A 211 21.28 3.84 7.11
CA ILE A 211 20.90 3.76 5.69
C ILE A 211 21.85 4.62 4.84
N PRO A 212 22.48 4.07 3.78
CA PRO A 212 23.36 4.83 2.89
C PRO A 212 22.69 6.08 2.35
N ALA A 213 23.35 7.24 2.36
CA ALA A 213 22.79 8.50 1.88
C ALA A 213 22.20 8.39 0.45
N PRO A 214 21.19 9.22 0.08
CA PRO A 214 20.69 9.27 -1.29
C PRO A 214 21.82 9.60 -2.27
N LEU A 215 21.74 9.05 -3.48
CA LEU A 215 22.68 9.42 -4.54
C LEU A 215 22.60 10.93 -4.84
N PRO A 216 23.72 11.63 -5.11
CA PRO A 216 23.74 13.08 -5.32
C PRO A 216 22.69 13.53 -6.34
N ALA A 217 21.94 14.60 -6.13
CA ALA A 217 20.93 15.03 -7.11
C ALA A 217 21.57 15.29 -8.49
N GLU A 218 20.89 14.90 -9.57
CA GLU A 218 21.27 15.39 -10.91
C GLU A 218 20.92 16.88 -11.01
N GLU A 219 21.75 17.66 -11.71
CA GLU A 219 21.51 19.10 -11.90
C GLU A 219 20.10 19.36 -12.44
N GLY A 220 19.30 20.15 -11.72
CA GLY A 220 17.95 20.55 -12.13
C GLY A 220 16.78 19.71 -11.58
N ALA A 221 17.05 18.62 -10.83
CA ALA A 221 15.99 17.74 -10.29
C ALA A 221 15.47 18.12 -8.89
N ALA A 222 15.46 19.41 -8.53
CA ALA A 222 14.96 19.83 -7.22
C ALA A 222 13.44 19.57 -7.12
N LYS A 223 13.03 18.66 -6.23
CA LYS A 223 11.61 18.53 -5.86
C LYS A 223 11.18 19.84 -5.19
N PRO A 224 10.02 20.42 -5.54
CA PRO A 224 9.52 21.61 -4.87
C PRO A 224 9.41 21.34 -3.37
N ALA A 225 9.93 22.25 -2.55
CA ALA A 225 9.83 22.15 -1.11
C ALA A 225 8.35 22.16 -0.71
N SER A 226 7.96 21.25 0.19
CA SER A 226 6.63 21.29 0.79
C SER A 226 6.45 22.64 1.48
N THR A 227 5.39 23.35 1.14
CA THR A 227 5.01 24.62 1.78
C THR A 227 4.31 24.41 3.13
N TYR A 228 4.11 23.16 3.53
CA TYR A 228 3.44 22.78 4.77
C TYR A 228 4.44 22.56 5.93
N PRO A 229 4.09 22.98 7.15
CA PRO A 229 4.91 22.68 8.32
C PRO A 229 5.06 21.16 8.49
N LYS A 230 6.29 20.72 8.74
CA LYS A 230 6.59 19.29 8.93
C LYS A 230 5.91 18.80 10.20
N SER A 231 5.15 17.69 10.09
CA SER A 231 4.58 17.03 11.27
C SER A 231 5.69 16.48 12.16
N PRO A 232 5.60 16.60 13.50
CA PRO A 232 6.58 16.00 14.41
C PRO A 232 6.50 14.47 14.43
N THR A 233 5.38 13.91 13.96
CA THR A 233 5.16 12.47 13.88
C THR A 233 4.81 12.03 12.47
N LYS A 234 5.09 10.75 12.18
CA LYS A 234 4.76 10.09 10.91
C LYS A 234 4.01 8.78 11.19
N PRO A 235 2.86 8.51 10.55
CA PRO A 235 2.21 7.21 10.63
C PRO A 235 3.15 6.08 10.21
N LEU A 236 3.09 4.95 10.91
CA LEU A 236 3.87 3.75 10.59
C LEU A 236 3.57 3.29 9.16
N HIS A 237 2.31 3.33 8.76
CA HIS A 237 1.87 3.04 7.40
C HIS A 237 2.63 3.88 6.36
N SER A 238 2.54 5.22 6.45
CA SER A 238 3.25 6.15 5.56
C SER A 238 4.77 5.95 5.54
N TYR A 239 5.37 5.55 6.66
CA TYR A 239 6.78 5.17 6.72
C TYR A 239 7.08 3.94 5.85
N TRP A 240 6.23 2.90 5.89
CA TRP A 240 6.33 1.72 5.04
C TRP A 240 6.04 2.00 3.56
N ASP A 241 5.11 2.90 3.26
CA ASP A 241 4.73 3.21 1.88
C ASP A 241 5.87 3.92 1.15
N THR A 242 6.51 4.87 1.82
CA THR A 242 7.42 5.81 1.16
C THR A 242 8.86 5.69 1.64
N THR A 243 9.06 5.63 2.96
CA THR A 243 10.38 5.83 3.55
C THR A 243 11.22 4.56 3.44
N VAL A 244 10.68 3.39 3.77
CA VAL A 244 11.41 2.11 3.62
C VAL A 244 11.62 1.73 2.16
N VAL A 245 10.74 2.15 1.25
CA VAL A 245 10.91 1.96 -0.20
C VAL A 245 12.11 2.77 -0.71
N ASP A 246 12.22 4.04 -0.35
CA ASP A 246 13.41 4.87 -0.62
C ASP A 246 14.67 4.17 -0.10
N TYR A 247 14.62 3.63 1.12
CA TYR A 247 15.77 2.96 1.72
C TYR A 247 16.14 1.66 1.00
N ALA A 248 15.15 0.87 0.56
CA ALA A 248 15.38 -0.31 -0.27
C ALA A 248 16.11 0.05 -1.58
N MET A 249 15.69 1.13 -2.24
CA MET A 249 16.33 1.63 -3.46
C MET A 249 17.73 2.20 -3.20
N ARG A 250 17.92 2.99 -2.14
CA ARG A 250 19.23 3.55 -1.75
C ARG A 250 20.26 2.47 -1.45
N ARG A 251 19.86 1.40 -0.76
CA ARG A 251 20.74 0.24 -0.47
C ARG A 251 21.16 -0.53 -1.72
N LEU A 252 20.42 -0.37 -2.82
CA LEU A 252 20.80 -0.86 -4.14
C LEU A 252 21.42 0.24 -5.02
N SER A 253 21.61 1.45 -4.51
CA SER A 253 22.11 2.59 -5.30
C SER A 253 21.29 2.81 -6.58
N THR A 254 19.97 2.71 -6.49
CA THR A 254 19.04 2.95 -7.60
C THR A 254 18.20 4.19 -7.31
N ARG A 255 17.90 4.98 -8.35
CA ARG A 255 17.10 6.22 -8.24
C ARG A 255 15.66 6.05 -8.72
N THR A 256 15.44 5.12 -9.64
CA THR A 256 14.14 4.94 -10.29
C THR A 256 13.63 3.51 -10.10
N PRO A 257 12.31 3.32 -10.10
CA PRO A 257 11.69 1.99 -10.15
C PRO A 257 12.27 1.08 -11.24
N GLU A 258 12.51 1.60 -12.44
CA GLU A 258 13.10 0.84 -13.54
C GLU A 258 14.55 0.40 -13.28
N GLN A 259 15.37 1.26 -12.66
CA GLN A 259 16.73 0.90 -12.23
C GLN A 259 16.70 -0.15 -11.12
N PHE A 260 15.79 -0.01 -10.15
CA PHE A 260 15.55 -1.00 -9.10
C PHE A 260 15.20 -2.36 -9.71
N ALA A 261 14.20 -2.39 -10.61
CA ALA A 261 13.75 -3.58 -11.31
C ALA A 261 14.90 -4.31 -12.04
N ARG A 262 15.69 -3.57 -12.84
CA ARG A 262 16.87 -4.14 -13.53
C ARG A 262 17.84 -4.79 -12.55
N LYS A 263 18.12 -4.12 -11.43
CA LYS A 263 19.12 -4.58 -10.45
C LYS A 263 18.64 -5.80 -9.66
N VAL A 264 17.37 -5.84 -9.25
CA VAL A 264 16.83 -6.99 -8.53
C VAL A 264 16.66 -8.19 -9.44
N ILE A 265 16.20 -8.03 -10.69
CA ILE A 265 16.11 -9.14 -11.65
C ILE A 265 17.50 -9.73 -11.94
N ALA A 266 18.51 -8.90 -12.14
CA ALA A 266 19.89 -9.35 -12.36
C ALA A 266 20.47 -10.14 -11.17
N SER A 267 19.91 -9.98 -9.97
CA SER A 267 20.33 -10.75 -8.78
C SER A 267 19.75 -12.18 -8.73
N GLN A 268 18.84 -12.53 -9.65
CA GLN A 268 18.19 -13.85 -9.72
C GLN A 268 17.59 -14.28 -8.37
N PRO A 269 16.66 -13.47 -7.81
CA PRO A 269 16.07 -13.75 -6.51
C PRO A 269 15.31 -15.07 -6.54
N GLN A 270 15.28 -15.74 -5.40
CA GLN A 270 14.33 -16.81 -5.14
C GLN A 270 13.02 -16.15 -4.69
N VAL A 271 11.93 -16.52 -5.35
CA VAL A 271 10.57 -16.01 -5.16
C VAL A 271 9.68 -17.23 -4.96
N SER A 272 8.69 -17.15 -4.07
CA SER A 272 7.75 -18.25 -3.90
C SER A 272 7.00 -18.53 -5.20
N VAL A 273 6.60 -19.78 -5.39
CA VAL A 273 5.86 -20.20 -6.58
C VAL A 273 4.42 -20.40 -6.17
N ASN A 274 3.52 -19.69 -6.85
CA ASN A 274 2.10 -19.85 -6.66
C ASN A 274 1.64 -21.27 -7.06
N THR A 275 0.71 -21.83 -6.28
CA THR A 275 0.18 -23.17 -6.54
C THR A 275 -1.32 -23.12 -6.82
N GLY A 276 -1.82 -24.07 -7.63
CA GLY A 276 -3.25 -24.17 -7.94
C GLY A 276 -3.77 -23.13 -8.93
N ASP A 277 -5.09 -22.91 -8.92
CA ASP A 277 -5.76 -21.96 -9.83
C ASP A 277 -5.36 -20.51 -9.48
N PRO A 278 -4.98 -19.66 -10.46
CA PRO A 278 -4.65 -18.25 -10.23
C PRO A 278 -5.66 -17.44 -9.44
N VAL A 279 -6.95 -17.81 -9.50
CA VAL A 279 -8.00 -17.13 -8.73
C VAL A 279 -7.83 -17.29 -7.21
N THR A 280 -7.06 -18.29 -6.77
CA THR A 280 -6.80 -18.58 -5.36
C THR A 280 -5.49 -17.98 -4.85
N TRP A 281 -4.62 -17.47 -5.73
CA TRP A 281 -3.31 -16.94 -5.36
C TRP A 281 -3.37 -15.74 -4.40
N PRO A 282 -4.37 -14.84 -4.44
CA PRO A 282 -4.49 -13.76 -3.46
C PRO A 282 -4.54 -14.24 -2.00
N TYR A 283 -5.08 -15.43 -1.72
CA TYR A 283 -5.06 -16.00 -0.37
C TYR A 283 -3.64 -16.39 0.07
N GLN A 284 -2.84 -16.96 -0.85
CA GLN A 284 -1.43 -17.30 -0.58
C GLN A 284 -0.62 -16.03 -0.30
N TRP A 285 -0.84 -14.97 -1.08
CA TRP A 285 -0.15 -13.69 -0.88
C TRP A 285 -0.55 -13.00 0.41
N ALA A 286 -1.82 -13.12 0.84
CA ALA A 286 -2.25 -12.60 2.13
C ALA A 286 -1.53 -13.30 3.29
N ASP A 287 -1.40 -14.63 3.24
CA ASP A 287 -0.66 -15.41 4.26
C ASP A 287 0.83 -15.05 4.29
N GLU A 288 1.46 -14.88 3.14
CA GLU A 288 2.84 -14.41 3.02
C GLU A 288 3.01 -12.99 3.58
N SER A 289 2.05 -12.12 3.30
CA SER A 289 2.02 -10.76 3.83
C SER A 289 1.88 -10.75 5.35
N LEU A 290 1.02 -11.58 5.94
CA LEU A 290 0.90 -11.75 7.39
C LEU A 290 2.22 -12.22 8.02
N ALA A 291 2.95 -13.11 7.37
CA ALA A 291 4.28 -13.50 7.82
C ALA A 291 5.26 -12.30 7.80
N ALA A 292 5.19 -11.47 6.76
CA ALA A 292 5.96 -10.23 6.69
C ALA A 292 5.51 -9.19 7.73
N SER A 293 4.22 -9.09 8.05
CA SER A 293 3.68 -8.17 9.06
C SER A 293 4.24 -8.47 10.45
N LYS A 294 4.41 -9.75 10.80
CA LYS A 294 5.07 -10.16 12.06
C LYS A 294 6.49 -9.61 12.17
N ILE A 295 7.22 -9.60 11.06
CA ILE A 295 8.56 -9.01 11.00
C ILE A 295 8.47 -7.48 11.12
N ALA A 296 7.50 -6.86 10.43
CA ALA A 296 7.27 -5.41 10.50
C ALA A 296 6.92 -4.92 11.92
N TYR A 297 6.23 -5.73 12.72
CA TYR A 297 5.88 -5.43 14.11
C TYR A 297 6.85 -6.01 15.16
N THR A 298 7.97 -6.61 14.74
CA THR A 298 8.94 -7.19 15.68
C THR A 298 9.54 -6.10 16.58
N ASP A 299 9.44 -6.30 17.90
CA ASP A 299 9.90 -5.39 18.95
C ASP A 299 9.32 -3.96 18.87
N VAL A 300 8.20 -3.81 18.15
CA VAL A 300 7.44 -2.56 18.08
C VAL A 300 6.49 -2.48 19.27
N VAL A 301 6.48 -1.36 19.98
CA VAL A 301 5.65 -1.14 21.17
C VAL A 301 4.83 0.13 21.02
N ALA A 302 3.51 0.01 21.19
CA ALA A 302 2.61 1.15 21.30
C ALA A 302 2.66 1.76 22.71
N GLY A 303 2.83 3.08 22.78
CA GLY A 303 2.68 3.86 24.00
C GLY A 303 1.20 4.09 24.36
N PRO A 304 0.89 4.92 25.36
CA PRO A 304 -0.48 5.23 25.73
C PRO A 304 -1.28 5.87 24.58
N ALA A 305 -2.58 5.58 24.53
CA ALA A 305 -3.48 6.21 23.57
C ALA A 305 -3.57 7.72 23.81
N THR A 306 -3.50 8.48 22.73
CA THR A 306 -3.81 9.92 22.67
C THR A 306 -4.86 10.14 21.58
N GLN A 307 -5.45 11.33 21.52
CA GLN A 307 -6.50 11.63 20.54
C GLN A 307 -6.05 12.65 19.50
N GLN A 308 -6.48 12.44 18.26
CA GLN A 308 -6.40 13.41 17.19
C GLN A 308 -7.79 13.68 16.62
N THR A 309 -7.96 14.84 15.99
CA THR A 309 -9.20 15.24 15.34
C THR A 309 -8.99 15.30 13.83
N SER A 310 -9.84 14.59 13.09
CA SER A 310 -9.86 14.59 11.64
C SER A 310 -10.30 15.97 11.14
N ARG A 311 -10.08 16.23 9.85
CA ARG A 311 -10.55 17.47 9.20
C ARG A 311 -12.06 17.62 9.20
N LYS A 312 -12.76 16.49 9.27
CA LYS A 312 -14.22 16.44 9.33
C LYS A 312 -14.74 16.60 10.76
N GLY A 313 -13.84 16.69 11.75
CA GLY A 313 -14.17 16.85 13.16
C GLY A 313 -14.20 15.54 13.94
N ASP A 314 -13.92 14.40 13.31
CA ASP A 314 -13.98 13.09 13.98
C ASP A 314 -12.80 12.94 14.94
N VAL A 315 -13.06 12.58 16.19
CA VAL A 315 -12.01 12.30 17.16
C VAL A 315 -11.66 10.81 17.09
N TYR A 316 -10.39 10.49 16.97
CA TYR A 316 -9.89 9.11 16.92
C TYR A 316 -8.62 8.94 17.74
N ASN A 317 -8.39 7.70 18.19
CA ASN A 317 -7.21 7.37 18.99
C ASN A 317 -6.00 7.13 18.10
N VAL A 318 -4.84 7.55 18.60
CA VAL A 318 -3.52 7.30 18.02
C VAL A 318 -2.54 6.93 19.14
N TRP A 319 -1.51 6.16 18.79
CA TRP A 319 -0.52 5.67 19.73
C TRP A 319 0.88 6.06 19.28
N ALA A 320 1.65 6.71 20.14
CA ALA A 320 3.07 6.93 19.88
C ALA A 320 3.78 5.58 19.83
N LEU A 321 4.62 5.37 18.82
CA LEU A 321 5.26 4.09 18.55
C LEU A 321 6.74 4.15 18.92
N THR A 322 7.20 3.16 19.70
CA THR A 322 8.62 2.90 19.89
C THR A 322 9.03 1.73 19.01
N VAL A 323 10.12 1.92 18.26
CA VAL A 323 10.74 0.89 17.42
C VAL A 323 12.19 0.66 17.83
N PRO A 324 12.78 -0.50 17.51
CA PRO A 324 14.21 -0.77 17.72
C PRO A 324 15.12 0.27 17.04
N ASP A 325 16.29 0.53 17.61
CA ASP A 325 17.23 1.51 17.05
C ASP A 325 17.71 1.13 15.63
N ASN A 326 17.77 -0.16 15.33
CA ASN A 326 18.16 -0.67 14.01
C ASN A 326 16.98 -0.80 13.03
N TYR A 327 15.74 -0.45 13.41
CA TYR A 327 14.51 -0.69 12.64
C TYR A 327 14.54 -0.29 11.15
N PRO A 328 15.22 0.80 10.72
CA PRO A 328 15.33 1.14 9.29
C PRO A 328 15.98 0.05 8.42
N VAL A 329 16.88 -0.76 9.00
CA VAL A 329 17.63 -1.79 8.25
C VAL A 329 16.79 -3.03 7.92
N PRO A 330 16.18 -3.75 8.89
CA PRO A 330 15.34 -4.90 8.59
C PRO A 330 14.06 -4.49 7.84
N SER A 331 13.45 -3.33 8.15
CA SER A 331 12.27 -2.86 7.42
C SER A 331 12.55 -2.57 5.95
N SER A 332 13.67 -1.88 5.63
CA SER A 332 14.08 -1.68 4.22
C SER A 332 14.51 -2.97 3.52
N ALA A 333 15.07 -3.95 4.25
CA ALA A 333 15.40 -5.26 3.70
C ALA A 333 14.13 -6.03 3.32
N LEU A 334 13.14 -6.02 4.21
CA LEU A 334 11.84 -6.66 4.01
C LEU A 334 11.07 -5.97 2.88
N ALA A 335 11.03 -4.64 2.86
CA ALA A 335 10.39 -3.89 1.77
C ALA A 335 11.00 -4.24 0.40
N LYS A 336 12.33 -4.35 0.31
CA LYS A 336 12.99 -4.83 -0.92
C LYS A 336 12.49 -6.22 -1.33
N GLN A 337 12.40 -7.16 -0.38
CA GLN A 337 11.92 -8.51 -0.65
C GLN A 337 10.47 -8.48 -1.12
N GLN A 338 9.57 -7.81 -0.42
CA GLN A 338 8.16 -7.72 -0.79
C GLN A 338 7.92 -7.06 -2.16
N LEU A 339 8.70 -6.03 -2.52
CA LEU A 339 8.65 -5.43 -3.86
C LEU A 339 9.09 -6.42 -4.95
N ILE A 340 10.06 -7.28 -4.65
CA ILE A 340 10.50 -8.36 -5.56
C ILE A 340 9.38 -9.40 -5.70
N GLU A 341 8.87 -9.93 -4.59
CA GLU A 341 7.78 -10.92 -4.59
C GLU A 341 6.58 -10.38 -5.38
N GLY A 342 6.12 -9.16 -5.09
CA GLY A 342 5.00 -8.54 -5.79
C GLY A 342 5.24 -8.40 -7.31
N GLY A 343 6.43 -7.99 -7.73
CA GLY A 343 6.76 -7.87 -9.15
C GLY A 343 6.81 -9.20 -9.90
N TYR A 344 7.35 -10.25 -9.26
CA TYR A 344 7.41 -11.59 -9.83
C TYR A 344 6.03 -12.26 -9.82
N HIS A 345 5.26 -12.11 -8.74
CA HIS A 345 3.91 -12.61 -8.65
C HIS A 345 2.98 -11.95 -9.67
N LEU A 346 3.08 -10.64 -9.89
CA LEU A 346 2.35 -9.95 -10.95
C LEU A 346 2.69 -10.52 -12.34
N ALA A 347 3.98 -10.70 -12.65
CA ALA A 347 4.39 -11.29 -13.92
C ALA A 347 3.87 -12.73 -14.09
N SER A 348 4.01 -13.56 -13.05
CA SER A 348 3.57 -14.96 -13.06
C SER A 348 2.06 -15.09 -13.22
N LEU A 349 1.28 -14.20 -12.60
CA LEU A 349 -0.17 -14.17 -12.73
C LEU A 349 -0.58 -13.85 -14.16
N LEU A 350 0.02 -12.82 -14.77
CA LEU A 350 -0.28 -12.45 -16.15
C LEU A 350 0.13 -13.55 -17.13
N GLN A 351 1.24 -14.26 -16.89
CA GLN A 351 1.62 -15.44 -17.66
C GLN A 351 0.67 -16.62 -17.46
N ALA A 352 0.16 -16.84 -16.25
CA ALA A 352 -0.81 -17.91 -16.01
C ALA A 352 -2.18 -17.64 -16.65
N ILE A 353 -2.58 -16.36 -16.72
CA ILE A 353 -3.80 -15.93 -17.42
C ILE A 353 -3.63 -16.02 -18.95
N TRP A 354 -2.43 -15.68 -19.45
CA TRP A 354 -2.09 -15.67 -20.88
C TRP A 354 -0.79 -16.45 -21.15
N PRO A 355 -0.86 -17.80 -21.15
CA PRO A 355 0.31 -18.68 -21.26
C PRO A 355 1.04 -18.61 -22.60
#